data_AF-A0A7R9CGE6-F1
#
_entry.id   AF-A0A7R9CGE6-F1
#
_cell.length_a   1.000
_cell.length_b   1.000
_cell.length_c   1.000
_cell.angle_alpha   90.00
_cell.angle_beta   90.00
_cell.angle_gamma   90.00
#
_symmetry.space_group_name_H-M   'P 1'
#
loop_
_entity.id
_entity.type
_entity.pdbx_description
1 polymer ?
#
loop_
_entity_poly.entity_id
_entity_poly.type
_entity_poly.pdbx_seq_one_letter_code
_entity_poly.pdbx_strand_id
1 'polypeptide(L)'
;MSAKILSRAGRTLYDVQNHLDREGASDLVVELVIKSIHSPSIYVEAVELGIALLGGGNPIIQKSMYTKLMGGDLSQSFFKVFYDKMRDSQQEIKSTVTVNTSDIAAKAHEDKEQGKETDKHSKKRGEL
;
A
#
# COMPACT_ATOMS: atom_id res chain seq x y z
N MET A 1 11.56 -30.34 1.09
CA MET A 1 11.19 -28.97 1.50
C MET A 1 11.14 -28.94 3.03
N SER A 2 12.01 -28.17 3.69
CA SER A 2 12.04 -28.10 5.16
C SER A 2 10.93 -27.20 5.69
N ALA A 3 10.03 -27.75 6.50
CA ALA A 3 9.02 -26.98 7.21
C ALA A 3 9.70 -26.19 8.34
N LYS A 4 9.47 -24.87 8.40
CA LYS A 4 9.91 -24.04 9.53
C LYS A 4 9.10 -24.43 10.78
N ILE A 5 9.79 -24.89 11.82
CA ILE A 5 9.19 -25.20 13.12
C ILE A 5 9.04 -23.89 13.91
N LEU A 6 7.85 -23.60 14.41
CA LEU A 6 7.62 -22.48 15.33
C LEU A 6 7.86 -22.96 16.76
N SER A 7 8.96 -22.48 17.35
CA SER A 7 9.52 -22.92 18.64
C SER A 7 8.62 -22.74 19.88
N ARG A 8 7.41 -22.16 19.76
CA ARG A 8 6.55 -21.88 20.94
C ARG A 8 5.42 -22.89 21.15
N ALA A 9 5.10 -23.75 20.18
CA ALA A 9 3.97 -24.69 20.27
C ALA A 9 4.26 -26.11 19.76
N GLY A 10 5.51 -26.42 19.36
CA GLY A 10 5.88 -27.72 18.78
C GLY A 10 5.22 -28.03 17.43
N ARG A 11 4.43 -27.11 16.87
CA ARG A 11 3.80 -27.24 15.56
C ARG A 11 4.64 -26.61 14.46
N THR A 12 4.62 -27.23 13.29
CA THR A 12 5.20 -26.60 12.10
C THR A 12 4.31 -25.45 11.62
N LEU A 13 4.87 -24.49 10.89
CA LEU A 13 4.09 -23.47 10.20
C LEU A 13 2.95 -24.09 9.36
N TYR A 14 3.25 -25.20 8.69
CA TYR A 14 2.31 -25.95 7.87
C TYR A 14 1.11 -26.46 8.68
N ASP A 15 1.34 -27.03 9.87
CA ASP A 15 0.27 -27.53 10.74
C ASP A 15 -0.62 -26.40 11.27
N VAL A 16 -0.01 -25.26 11.60
CA VAL A 16 -0.75 -24.07 12.08
C VAL A 16 -1.61 -23.52 10.95
N GLN A 17 -1.05 -23.32 9.76
CA GLN A 17 -1.80 -22.84 8.59
C GLN A 17 -2.98 -23.75 8.25
N ASN A 18 -2.76 -25.07 8.20
CA ASN A 18 -3.83 -26.03 7.91
C ASN A 18 -4.92 -26.02 8.98
N HIS A 19 -4.55 -25.89 10.25
CA HIS A 19 -5.53 -25.78 11.33
C HIS A 19 -6.36 -24.51 11.18
N LEU A 20 -5.73 -23.36 10.96
CA LEU A 20 -6.42 -22.09 10.77
C LEU A 20 -7.36 -22.11 9.55
N ASP A 21 -6.94 -22.71 8.43
CA ASP A 21 -7.78 -22.83 7.24
C ASP A 21 -9.01 -23.70 7.49
N ARG A 22 -8.89 -24.78 8.28
CA ARG A 22 -10.03 -25.59 8.71
C ARG A 22 -11.02 -24.81 9.60
N GLU A 23 -10.51 -23.86 10.38
CA GLU A 23 -11.33 -22.93 11.17
C GLU A 23 -11.86 -21.74 10.34
N GLY A 24 -11.65 -21.74 9.01
CA GLY A 24 -12.20 -20.72 8.11
C GLY A 24 -11.35 -19.46 7.98
N ALA A 25 -10.06 -19.48 8.34
CA ALA A 25 -9.21 -18.29 8.25
C ALA A 25 -9.09 -17.75 6.80
N SER A 26 -9.12 -18.61 5.77
CA SER A 26 -9.13 -18.15 4.38
C SER A 26 -10.45 -17.47 3.98
N ASP A 27 -11.59 -17.91 4.53
CA ASP A 27 -12.89 -17.26 4.33
C ASP A 27 -12.89 -15.88 4.98
N LEU A 28 -12.39 -15.82 6.22
CA LEU A 28 -12.27 -14.60 6.98
C LEU A 28 -11.41 -13.55 6.27
N VAL A 29 -10.27 -13.93 5.69
CA VAL A 29 -9.42 -13.00 4.93
C VAL A 29 -10.18 -12.38 3.75
N VAL A 30 -10.88 -13.20 2.97
CA VAL A 30 -11.65 -12.70 1.81
C VAL A 30 -12.77 -11.78 2.25
N GLU A 31 -13.51 -12.17 3.30
CA GLU A 31 -14.60 -11.37 3.84
C GLU A 31 -14.12 -10.03 4.40
N LEU A 32 -13.05 -10.04 5.21
CA LEU A 32 -12.51 -8.82 5.81
C LEU A 32 -11.97 -7.87 4.74
N VAL A 33 -11.26 -8.37 3.72
CA VAL A 33 -10.82 -7.52 2.60
C VAL A 33 -12.03 -6.82 1.97
N ILE A 34 -13.08 -7.55 1.63
CA ILE A 34 -14.27 -6.99 0.98
C ILE A 34 -14.99 -5.98 1.89
N LYS A 35 -15.11 -6.27 3.18
CA LYS A 35 -15.85 -5.43 4.13
C LYS A 35 -15.05 -4.27 4.73
N SER A 36 -13.73 -4.24 4.53
CA SER A 36 -12.80 -3.26 5.14
C SER A 36 -12.80 -1.87 4.50
N ILE A 37 -13.75 -1.54 3.61
CA ILE A 37 -13.78 -0.28 2.84
C ILE A 37 -13.60 0.95 3.73
N HIS A 38 -14.24 0.98 4.90
CA HIS A 38 -14.20 2.10 5.84
C HIS A 38 -13.25 1.89 7.02
N SER A 39 -12.39 0.87 6.98
CA SER A 39 -11.52 0.50 8.10
C SER A 39 -10.13 0.13 7.60
N PRO A 40 -9.25 1.14 7.42
CA PRO A 40 -7.89 0.93 6.91
C PRO A 40 -7.06 -0.07 7.74
N SER A 41 -7.19 -0.05 9.07
CA SER A 41 -6.49 -1.00 9.95
C SER A 41 -6.93 -2.44 9.70
N ILE A 42 -8.24 -2.69 9.60
CA ILE A 42 -8.80 -4.02 9.30
C ILE A 42 -8.36 -4.52 7.93
N TYR A 43 -8.29 -3.63 6.93
CA TYR A 43 -7.77 -4.00 5.61
C TYR A 43 -6.32 -4.49 5.71
N VAL A 44 -5.45 -3.74 6.39
CA VAL A 44 -4.03 -4.10 6.55
C VAL A 44 -3.88 -5.43 7.29
N GLU A 45 -4.56 -5.60 8.41
CA GLU A 45 -4.50 -6.84 9.21
C GLU A 45 -5.01 -8.06 8.42
N ALA A 46 -6.09 -7.89 7.62
CA ALA A 46 -6.60 -8.96 6.76
C ALA A 46 -5.60 -9.35 5.66
N VAL A 47 -4.93 -8.37 5.06
CA VAL A 47 -3.88 -8.61 4.06
C VAL A 47 -2.67 -9.32 4.68
N GLU A 48 -2.22 -8.89 5.86
CA GLU A 48 -1.12 -9.52 6.59
C GLU A 48 -1.44 -10.97 6.97
N LEU A 49 -2.68 -11.23 7.43
CA LEU A 49 -3.14 -12.59 7.68
C LEU A 49 -3.12 -13.44 6.40
N GLY A 50 -3.60 -12.90 5.27
CA GLY A 50 -3.52 -13.58 3.98
C GLY A 50 -2.09 -13.94 3.57
N ILE A 51 -1.15 -13.01 3.77
CA ILE A 51 0.29 -13.24 3.52
C ILE A 51 0.84 -14.34 4.45
N ALA A 52 0.50 -14.31 5.73
CA ALA A 52 0.97 -15.29 6.70
C ALA A 52 0.42 -16.70 6.39
N LEU A 53 -0.85 -16.80 5.99
CA LEU A 53 -1.48 -18.05 5.58
C LEU A 53 -0.82 -18.64 4.32
N LEU A 54 -0.50 -17.80 3.32
CA LEU A 54 0.16 -18.22 2.08
C LEU A 54 1.67 -18.40 2.23
N GLY A 55 2.26 -17.91 3.33
CA GLY A 55 3.69 -17.93 3.60
C GLY A 55 4.27 -19.35 3.53
N GLY A 56 5.44 -19.49 2.90
CA GLY A 56 6.09 -20.80 2.74
C GLY A 56 5.43 -21.73 1.70
N GLY A 57 4.39 -21.28 1.01
CA GLY A 57 3.86 -21.96 -0.18
C GLY A 57 3.05 -23.23 0.12
N ASN A 58 2.24 -23.22 1.17
CA ASN A 58 1.40 -24.37 1.51
C ASN A 58 0.32 -24.60 0.43
N PRO A 59 0.35 -25.73 -0.31
CA PRO A 59 -0.57 -25.98 -1.43
C PRO A 59 -2.03 -26.13 -1.00
N ILE A 60 -2.30 -26.52 0.26
CA ILE A 60 -3.67 -26.61 0.79
C ILE A 60 -4.27 -25.20 0.87
N ILE A 61 -3.54 -24.27 1.48
CA ILE A 61 -3.97 -22.88 1.63
C ILE A 61 -4.11 -22.19 0.28
N GLN A 62 -3.13 -22.39 -0.61
CA GLN A 62 -3.18 -21.85 -1.96
C GLN A 62 -4.43 -22.33 -2.70
N LYS A 63 -4.76 -23.62 -2.59
CA LYS A 63 -5.98 -24.18 -3.18
C LYS A 63 -7.24 -23.58 -2.55
N SER A 64 -7.31 -23.49 -1.22
CA SER A 64 -8.45 -22.88 -0.51
C SER A 64 -8.71 -21.44 -0.95
N MET A 65 -7.66 -20.60 -0.97
CA MET A 65 -7.74 -19.22 -1.44
C MET A 65 -8.12 -19.14 -2.93
N TYR A 66 -7.50 -19.96 -3.77
CA TYR A 66 -7.82 -20.00 -5.20
C TYR A 66 -9.29 -20.34 -5.44
N THR A 67 -9.81 -21.40 -4.83
CA THR A 67 -11.21 -21.81 -5.00
C THR A 67 -12.18 -20.70 -4.60
N LYS A 68 -11.88 -19.97 -3.53
CA LYS A 68 -12.70 -18.82 -3.10
C LYS A 68 -12.68 -17.68 -4.10
N LEU A 69 -11.53 -17.38 -4.67
CA LEU A 69 -11.35 -16.31 -5.66
C LEU A 69 -11.78 -16.70 -7.09
N MET A 70 -12.29 -17.91 -7.30
CA MET A 70 -12.91 -18.31 -8.57
C MET A 70 -14.42 -18.02 -8.64
N GLY A 71 -15.06 -17.60 -7.54
CA GLY A 71 -16.47 -17.21 -7.55
C GLY A 71 -16.67 -15.81 -8.14
N GLY A 72 -17.66 -15.64 -9.03
CA GLY A 72 -17.89 -14.39 -9.77
C GLY A 72 -17.98 -13.13 -8.90
N ASP A 73 -19.09 -12.96 -8.18
CA ASP A 73 -19.34 -11.72 -7.41
C ASP A 73 -18.33 -11.50 -6.27
N LEU A 74 -17.90 -12.59 -5.63
CA LEU A 74 -16.94 -12.55 -4.54
C LEU A 74 -15.56 -12.08 -5.02
N SER A 75 -15.06 -12.67 -6.12
CA SER A 75 -13.77 -12.30 -6.70
C SER A 75 -13.77 -10.86 -7.21
N GLN A 76 -14.83 -10.43 -7.90
CA GLN A 76 -14.96 -9.05 -8.36
C GLN A 76 -14.88 -8.06 -7.19
N SER A 77 -15.62 -8.31 -6.12
CA SER A 77 -15.62 -7.46 -4.93
C SER A 77 -14.24 -7.42 -4.26
N PHE A 78 -13.60 -8.58 -4.11
CA PHE A 78 -12.27 -8.69 -3.51
C PHE A 78 -11.23 -7.90 -4.31
N PHE A 79 -11.14 -8.14 -5.62
CA PHE A 79 -10.16 -7.47 -6.48
C PHE A 79 -10.45 -5.98 -6.65
N LYS A 80 -11.71 -5.56 -6.62
CA LYS A 80 -12.08 -4.14 -6.65
C LYS A 80 -11.48 -3.38 -5.46
N VAL A 81 -11.50 -3.94 -4.25
CA VAL A 81 -10.89 -3.30 -3.08
C VAL A 81 -9.39 -3.08 -3.29
N PHE A 82 -8.66 -4.10 -3.76
CA PHE A 82 -7.24 -3.98 -4.06
C PHE A 82 -6.97 -2.95 -5.16
N TYR A 83 -7.76 -2.94 -6.23
CA TYR A 83 -7.66 -1.97 -7.31
C TYR A 83 -7.82 -0.54 -6.80
N ASP A 84 -8.88 -0.27 -6.04
CA ASP A 84 -9.16 1.06 -5.49
C ASP A 84 -8.03 1.52 -4.56
N LYS A 85 -7.55 0.63 -3.66
CA LYS A 85 -6.43 0.94 -2.74
C LYS A 85 -5.12 1.24 -3.49
N MET A 86 -4.81 0.48 -4.53
CA MET A 86 -3.64 0.74 -5.36
C MET A 86 -3.75 2.07 -6.10
N ARG A 87 -4.93 2.39 -6.66
CA ARG A 87 -5.20 3.66 -7.32
C ARG A 87 -5.02 4.83 -6.36
N ASP A 88 -5.61 4.75 -5.17
CA ASP A 88 -5.53 5.81 -4.15
C ASP A 88 -4.07 6.02 -3.71
N SER A 89 -3.33 4.93 -3.45
CA SER A 89 -1.90 4.99 -3.11
C SER A 89 -1.08 5.63 -4.24
N GLN A 90 -1.38 5.30 -5.50
CA GLN A 90 -0.71 5.90 -6.66
C GLN A 90 -1.01 7.41 -6.76
N GLN A 91 -2.24 7.83 -6.48
CA GLN A 91 -2.64 9.24 -6.49
C GLN A 91 -1.93 10.03 -5.38
N GLU A 92 -1.83 9.46 -4.18
CA GLU A 92 -1.12 10.05 -3.04
C GLU A 92 0.37 10.26 -3.34
N ILE A 93 1.04 9.25 -3.91
CA ILE A 93 2.43 9.36 -4.36
C ILE A 93 2.57 10.48 -5.39
N LYS A 94 1.71 10.52 -6.42
CA LYS A 94 1.77 11.55 -7.47
C LYS A 94 1.60 12.96 -6.89
N SER A 95 0.60 13.14 -6.02
CA SER A 95 0.34 14.44 -5.37
C SER A 95 1.56 14.95 -4.60
N THR A 96 2.24 14.06 -3.87
CA THR A 96 3.44 14.42 -3.11
C THR A 96 4.62 14.79 -4.02
N VAL A 97 4.75 14.12 -5.18
CA VAL A 97 5.80 14.39 -6.18
C VAL A 97 5.55 15.71 -6.92
N THR A 98 4.30 16.03 -7.28
CA THR A 98 3.99 17.30 -7.97
C THR A 98 4.09 18.51 -7.05
N VAL A 99 3.66 18.41 -5.80
CA VAL A 99 3.78 19.52 -4.82
C VAL A 99 5.25 19.89 -4.57
N ASN A 100 6.15 18.90 -4.44
CA ASN A 100 7.59 19.16 -4.26
C ASN A 100 8.24 19.89 -5.45
N THR A 101 7.71 19.77 -6.67
CA THR A 101 8.30 20.44 -7.84
C THR A 101 7.78 21.88 -7.98
N SER A 102 6.50 22.10 -7.67
CA SER A 102 5.86 23.41 -7.73
C SER A 102 6.45 24.39 -6.71
N ASP A 103 6.71 23.94 -5.47
CA ASP A 103 7.28 24.79 -4.42
C ASP A 103 8.74 25.16 -4.69
N ILE A 104 9.53 24.25 -5.27
CA ILE A 104 10.91 24.53 -5.70
C ILE A 104 10.93 25.51 -6.88
N ALA A 105 10.02 25.34 -7.85
CA ALA A 105 9.91 26.25 -8.99
C ALA A 105 9.43 27.65 -8.57
N ALA A 106 8.50 27.76 -7.62
CA ALA A 106 8.03 29.02 -7.07
C ALA A 106 9.15 29.77 -6.33
N LYS A 107 9.89 29.09 -5.43
CA LYS A 107 11.05 29.70 -4.75
C LYS A 107 12.16 30.13 -5.71
N ALA A 108 12.41 29.36 -6.78
CA ALA A 108 13.40 29.73 -7.79
C ALA A 108 12.99 30.96 -8.63
N HIS A 109 11.69 31.25 -8.72
CA HIS A 109 11.18 32.46 -9.37
C HIS A 109 11.23 33.68 -8.44
N GLU A 110 10.93 33.51 -7.15
CA GLU A 110 11.03 34.59 -6.15
C GLU A 110 12.48 35.09 -5.97
N ASP A 111 13.48 34.19 -5.94
CA ASP A 111 14.90 34.57 -5.86
C ASP A 111 15.41 35.33 -7.10
N LYS A 112 14.79 35.13 -8.27
CA LYS A 112 15.14 35.85 -9.51
C LYS A 112 14.50 37.24 -9.63
N GLU A 113 13.39 37.49 -8.94
CA GLU A 113 12.74 38.81 -8.95
C GLU A 113 13.43 39.79 -7.98
N GLN A 114 13.92 39.33 -6.82
CA GLN A 114 14.67 40.19 -5.89
C GLN A 114 16.02 40.68 -6.46
N GLY A 115 16.68 39.88 -7.33
CA GLY A 115 17.94 40.27 -7.96
C GLY A 115 17.83 41.33 -9.07
N LYS A 116 16.61 41.63 -9.58
CA LYS A 116 16.41 42.61 -10.66
C LYS A 116 16.01 44.01 -10.19
N GLU A 117 15.54 44.17 -8.96
CA GLU A 117 15.21 45.51 -8.42
C GLU A 117 16.44 46.27 -7.88
N THR A 118 17.46 45.56 -7.39
CA THR A 118 18.68 46.19 -6.83
C THR A 118 19.57 46.86 -7.87
N ASP A 119 19.43 46.55 -9.16
CA ASP A 119 20.33 47.04 -10.21
C ASP A 119 19.84 48.33 -10.92
N LYS A 120 18.59 48.76 -10.66
CA LYS A 120 18.04 49.99 -11.27
C LYS A 120 18.31 51.26 -10.45
N HIS A 121 18.73 51.15 -9.19
CA HIS A 121 18.99 52.31 -8.32
C HIS A 121 20.42 52.88 -8.39
N SER A 122 21.37 52.20 -9.06
CA SER A 122 22.80 52.58 -9.02
C SER A 122 23.29 53.45 -10.18
N LYS A 123 22.46 53.80 -11.17
CA LYS A 123 22.93 54.45 -12.42
C LYS A 123 22.71 55.96 -12.52
N LYS A 124 22.39 56.66 -11.43
CA LYS A 124 22.04 58.10 -11.49
C LYS A 124 22.88 59.05 -10.62
N ARG A 125 24.14 58.72 -10.33
CA ARG A 125 25.01 59.63 -9.58
C ARG A 125 26.45 59.58 -10.10
N GLY A 126 26.77 60.49 -11.01
CA GLY A 126 28.11 60.62 -11.58
C GLY A 126 28.21 61.62 -12.73
N GLU A 127 27.52 62.76 -12.64
CA GLU A 127 27.91 63.96 -13.37
C GLU A 127 28.19 65.03 -12.31
N LEU A 128 29.45 65.47 -12.27
CA LEU A 128 29.99 66.81 -11.95
C LEU A 128 31.51 66.70 -11.74
#